data_AF-A0A6B3HKN0-F1
#
_entry.id   AF-A0A6B3HKN0-F1
#
_cell.length_a   1.000
_cell.length_b   1.000
_cell.length_c   1.000
_cell.angle_alpha   90.00
_cell.angle_beta   90.00
_cell.angle_gamma   90.00
#
_symmetry.space_group_name_H-M   'P 1'
#
loop_
_entity.id
_entity.type
_entity.pdbx_description
1 polymer ?
#
loop_
_entity_poly.entity_id
_entity_poly.type
_entity_poly.pdbx_seq_one_letter_code
_entity_poly.pdbx_strand_id
1 'polypeptide(L)'
;TVYVSEKDGLTALVDKDGDEVTDEYRKIATWPFGGNYHEFAFGLLYEKGHFYVSTGIAMVPGGATQDPQNVPNRGSTLKINKKTGKVSYVAGGLRTPNGLGRGPDGSIFATDN
;
A
#
# COMPACT_ATOMS: atom_id res chain seq x y z
N THR A 1 0.44 11.88 -14.85
CA THR A 1 -0.28 11.07 -13.83
C THR A 1 0.67 10.65 -12.73
N VAL A 2 0.34 10.99 -11.49
CA VAL A 2 1.03 10.52 -10.28
C VAL A 2 0.21 9.39 -9.65
N TYR A 3 0.85 8.46 -8.94
CA TYR A 3 0.17 7.38 -8.23
C TYR A 3 0.48 7.48 -6.74
N VAL A 4 -0.57 7.41 -5.92
CA VAL A 4 -0.46 7.59 -4.47
C VAL A 4 -1.09 6.40 -3.78
N SER A 5 -0.30 5.72 -2.94
CA SER A 5 -0.83 4.76 -1.98
C SER A 5 -1.34 5.51 -0.74
N GLU A 6 -2.56 5.18 -0.36
CA GLU A 6 -3.30 5.73 0.78
C GLU A 6 -3.50 4.61 1.82
N LYS A 7 -4.10 4.90 2.99
CA LYS A 7 -4.29 3.88 4.03
C LYS A 7 -5.12 2.68 3.57
N ASP A 8 -6.08 2.94 2.68
CA ASP A 8 -7.15 2.02 2.26
C ASP A 8 -7.18 1.77 0.74
N GLY A 9 -6.24 2.34 -0.03
CA GLY A 9 -6.26 2.16 -1.48
C GLY A 9 -5.11 2.81 -2.25
N LEU A 10 -5.23 2.71 -3.57
CA LEU A 10 -4.29 3.27 -4.54
C LEU A 10 -5.06 4.16 -5.51
N THR A 11 -4.66 5.41 -5.64
CA THR A 11 -5.30 6.39 -6.51
C THR A 11 -4.32 6.94 -7.54
N ALA A 12 -4.78 7.10 -8.78
CA ALA A 12 -4.09 7.86 -9.80
C ALA A 12 -4.56 9.31 -9.76
N LEU A 13 -3.61 10.24 -9.64
CA LEU A 13 -3.81 11.66 -9.80
C LEU A 13 -3.51 12.02 -11.26
N VAL A 14 -4.55 12.35 -12.03
CA VAL A 14 -4.45 12.61 -13.47
C VAL A 14 -4.60 14.11 -13.71
N ASP A 15 -3.51 14.70 -14.15
CA ASP A 15 -3.46 16.01 -14.81
C ASP A 15 -3.75 15.80 -16.31
N LYS A 16 -4.74 16.50 -16.84
CA LYS A 16 -5.24 16.40 -18.21
C LYS A 16 -4.79 17.55 -19.10
N ASP A 17 -4.43 18.69 -18.54
CA ASP A 17 -4.12 19.91 -19.29
C ASP A 17 -2.68 20.42 -19.11
N GLY A 18 -1.89 19.78 -18.23
CA GLY A 18 -0.47 20.02 -18.03
C GLY A 18 -0.17 21.18 -17.10
N ASP A 19 -1.11 21.62 -16.27
CA ASP A 19 -0.95 22.72 -15.32
C ASP A 19 -0.32 22.31 -13.97
N GLU A 20 0.07 21.04 -13.84
CA GLU A 20 0.60 20.43 -12.61
C GLU A 20 -0.41 20.31 -11.46
N VAL A 21 -1.69 20.55 -11.72
CA VAL A 21 -2.82 20.34 -10.79
C VAL A 21 -3.55 19.05 -11.15
N THR A 22 -4.12 18.38 -10.14
CA THR A 22 -4.88 17.16 -10.38
C THR A 22 -6.31 17.47 -10.77
N ASP A 23 -6.71 17.09 -11.98
CA ASP A 23 -8.09 17.22 -12.49
C ASP A 23 -8.98 16.02 -12.14
N GLU A 24 -8.40 14.82 -12.15
CA GLU A 24 -9.13 13.58 -11.93
C GLU A 24 -8.42 12.67 -10.93
N TYR A 25 -9.17 12.26 -9.92
CA TYR A 25 -8.78 11.26 -8.94
C TYR A 25 -9.39 9.92 -9.35
N ARG A 26 -8.58 9.03 -9.90
CA ARG A 26 -9.03 7.70 -10.33
C ARG A 26 -8.56 6.64 -9.35
N LYS A 27 -9.50 6.12 -8.56
CA LYS A 27 -9.25 4.99 -7.66
C LYS A 27 -8.96 3.72 -8.45
N ILE A 28 -7.79 3.14 -8.26
CA ILE A 28 -7.32 1.93 -8.94
C ILE A 28 -7.70 0.69 -8.14
N ALA A 29 -7.44 0.72 -6.83
CA ALA A 29 -7.67 -0.41 -5.96
C ALA A 29 -8.02 0.06 -4.56
N THR A 30 -8.72 -0.81 -3.83
CA THR A 30 -8.93 -0.70 -2.39
C THR A 30 -8.45 -1.99 -1.71
N TRP A 31 -8.15 -1.88 -0.43
CA TRP A 31 -7.85 -3.03 0.42
C TRP A 31 -8.47 -2.81 1.81
N PRO A 32 -8.59 -3.89 2.62
CA PRO A 32 -9.18 -3.75 3.95
C PRO A 32 -8.42 -2.72 4.81
N PHE A 33 -9.20 -1.83 5.44
CA PHE A 33 -8.74 -0.80 6.36
C PHE A 33 -9.72 -0.73 7.52
N GLY A 34 -9.23 -0.90 8.75
CA GLY A 34 -10.03 -0.98 9.96
C GLY A 34 -10.19 0.35 10.69
N GLY A 35 -9.79 1.47 10.09
CA GLY A 35 -9.89 2.79 10.71
C GLY A 35 -8.87 3.07 11.82
N ASN A 36 -7.93 2.16 12.09
CA ASN A 36 -6.94 2.37 13.13
C ASN A 36 -5.93 3.45 12.71
N TYR A 37 -5.51 4.28 13.67
CA TYR A 37 -4.60 5.40 13.41
C TYR A 37 -3.26 4.95 12.79
N HIS A 38 -2.84 3.72 13.06
CA HIS A 38 -1.55 3.15 12.68
C HIS A 38 -1.59 2.25 11.43
N GLU A 39 -2.77 2.05 10.83
CA GLU A 39 -2.93 1.23 9.61
C GLU A 39 -2.51 2.01 8.35
N PHE A 40 -1.22 2.23 8.18
CA PHE A 40 -0.64 2.89 7.00
C PHE A 40 -0.35 1.91 5.85
N ALA A 41 -0.08 2.49 4.68
CA ALA A 41 0.48 1.80 3.53
C ALA A 41 1.86 2.40 3.22
N PHE A 42 2.83 1.54 2.94
CA PHE A 42 4.25 1.87 2.82
C PHE A 42 4.77 1.40 1.46
N GLY A 43 5.21 2.34 0.64
CA GLY A 43 5.45 2.13 -0.79
C GLY A 43 5.42 3.46 -1.53
N LEU A 44 5.53 3.48 -2.87
CA LEU A 44 4.99 2.52 -3.82
C LEU A 44 6.06 2.08 -4.84
N LEU A 45 6.23 0.77 -5.05
CA LEU A 45 7.04 0.28 -6.18
C LEU A 45 6.15 -0.08 -7.36
N TYR A 46 6.68 0.07 -8.58
CA TYR A 46 6.01 -0.35 -9.81
C TYR A 46 6.94 -1.22 -10.66
N GLU A 47 6.44 -2.36 -11.11
CA GLU A 47 7.15 -3.26 -12.01
C GLU A 47 6.18 -4.07 -12.88
N LYS A 48 6.47 -4.15 -14.19
CA LYS A 48 5.78 -5.04 -15.15
C LYS A 48 4.25 -4.99 -15.03
N GLY A 49 3.68 -3.78 -15.00
CA GLY A 49 2.23 -3.57 -14.93
C GLY A 49 1.60 -3.76 -13.55
N HIS A 50 2.41 -3.93 -12.50
CA HIS A 50 1.94 -4.14 -11.14
C HIS A 50 2.56 -3.12 -10.18
N PHE A 51 1.76 -2.68 -9.21
CA PHE A 51 2.23 -1.94 -8.07
C PHE A 51 2.45 -2.86 -6.87
N TYR A 52 3.38 -2.48 -6.00
CA TYR A 52 3.66 -3.17 -4.75
C TYR A 52 3.66 -2.17 -3.59
N VAL A 53 2.97 -2.54 -2.52
CA VAL A 53 2.80 -1.74 -1.30
C VAL A 53 2.72 -2.67 -0.10
N SER A 54 3.29 -2.29 1.03
CA SER A 54 3.17 -3.02 2.29
C SER A 54 2.19 -2.33 3.23
N THR A 55 1.33 -3.07 3.91
CA THR A 55 0.37 -2.52 4.88
C THR A 55 0.86 -2.75 6.29
N GLY A 56 0.71 -1.75 7.17
CA GLY A 56 0.92 -1.89 8.61
C GLY A 56 -0.32 -2.44 9.32
N ILE A 57 -0.15 -2.93 10.54
CA ILE A 57 -1.23 -3.45 11.38
C ILE A 57 -1.83 -2.37 12.30
N ALA A 58 -3.00 -2.66 12.85
CA ALA A 58 -3.62 -1.86 13.90
C ALA A 58 -2.83 -1.96 15.21
N MET A 59 -2.75 -0.85 15.94
CA MET A 59 -2.08 -0.73 17.23
C MET A 59 -2.99 -0.15 18.31
N VAL A 60 -2.70 -0.50 19.57
CA VAL A 60 -3.32 0.12 20.76
C VAL A 60 -2.39 1.19 21.36
N PRO A 61 -2.90 2.10 22.22
CA PRO A 61 -2.06 3.07 22.92
C PRO A 61 -0.87 2.39 23.61
N GLY A 62 0.33 2.98 23.46
CA GLY A 62 1.59 2.35 23.88
C GLY A 62 2.29 1.54 22.79
N GLY A 63 1.70 1.45 21.59
CA GLY A 63 2.34 0.88 20.40
C GLY A 63 2.32 -0.64 20.32
N ALA A 64 1.62 -1.32 21.24
CA ALA A 64 1.43 -2.77 21.17
C ALA A 64 0.52 -3.14 19.99
N THR A 65 0.76 -4.33 19.42
CA THR A 65 -0.10 -4.92 18.40
C THR A 65 -1.52 -5.05 18.92
N GLN A 66 -2.50 -4.58 18.14
CA GLN A 66 -3.89 -4.86 18.45
C GLN A 66 -4.22 -6.32 18.12
N ASP A 67 -4.89 -7.03 19.03
CA ASP A 67 -5.34 -8.40 18.80
C ASP A 67 -6.76 -8.57 19.36
N PRO A 68 -7.76 -8.89 18.52
CA PRO A 68 -7.67 -9.12 17.07
C PRO A 68 -7.41 -7.84 16.27
N GLN A 69 -6.87 -8.03 15.06
CA GLN A 69 -6.84 -6.99 14.03
C GLN A 69 -8.27 -6.65 13.58
N ASN A 70 -8.50 -5.37 13.28
CA ASN A 70 -9.84 -4.87 12.89
C ASN A 70 -10.34 -5.46 11.57
N VAL A 71 -9.43 -5.77 10.65
CA VAL A 71 -9.72 -6.29 9.31
C VAL A 71 -8.68 -7.34 8.92
N PRO A 72 -9.03 -8.29 8.04
CA PRO A 72 -8.09 -9.34 7.64
C PRO A 72 -6.94 -8.80 6.79
N ASN A 73 -5.83 -9.53 6.78
CA ASN A 73 -4.69 -9.35 5.89
C ASN A 73 -3.99 -7.97 5.97
N ARG A 74 -4.13 -7.25 7.08
CA ARG A 74 -3.16 -6.19 7.44
C ARG A 74 -1.80 -6.81 7.73
N GLY A 75 -0.73 -6.01 7.67
CA GLY A 75 0.62 -6.53 7.86
C GLY A 75 1.11 -7.33 6.65
N SER A 76 0.69 -6.95 5.44
CA SER A 76 0.95 -7.71 4.22
C SER A 76 1.56 -6.86 3.12
N THR A 77 2.41 -7.46 2.30
CA THR A 77 2.78 -6.89 1.00
C THR A 77 1.73 -7.29 -0.04
N LEU A 78 1.21 -6.28 -0.72
CA LEU A 78 0.20 -6.39 -1.76
C LEU A 78 0.84 -6.23 -3.13
N LYS A 79 0.31 -6.96 -4.12
CA LYS A 79 0.55 -6.78 -5.55
C LYS A 79 -0.73 -6.34 -6.22
N ILE A 80 -0.73 -5.18 -6.87
CA ILE A 80 -1.91 -4.57 -7.48
C ILE A 80 -1.70 -4.52 -8.99
N ASN A 81 -2.61 -5.13 -9.74
CA ASN A 81 -2.58 -5.01 -11.19
C ASN A 81 -3.04 -3.61 -11.63
N LYS A 82 -2.18 -2.85 -12.32
CA LYS A 82 -2.44 -1.46 -12.72
C LYS A 82 -3.70 -1.29 -13.58
N LYS A 83 -4.01 -2.27 -14.44
CA LYS A 83 -5.14 -2.18 -15.39
C LYS A 83 -6.47 -2.54 -14.75
N THR A 84 -6.48 -3.56 -13.91
CA THR A 84 -7.72 -4.15 -13.38
C THR A 84 -8.01 -3.77 -11.93
N GLY A 85 -7.04 -3.23 -11.20
CA GLY A 85 -7.17 -2.97 -9.78
C GLY A 85 -7.11 -4.22 -8.90
N LYS A 86 -6.95 -5.42 -9.48
CA LYS A 86 -6.91 -6.68 -8.72
C LYS A 86 -5.75 -6.66 -7.72
N VAL A 87 -6.10 -6.81 -6.43
CA VAL A 87 -5.16 -6.95 -5.32
C VAL A 87 -4.87 -8.44 -5.07
N SER A 88 -3.60 -8.78 -4.87
CA SER A 88 -3.14 -10.10 -4.43
C SER A 88 -2.17 -9.94 -3.27
N TYR A 89 -2.20 -10.84 -2.31
CA TYR A 89 -1.33 -10.82 -1.13
C TYR A 89 -0.12 -11.71 -1.42
N VAL A 90 1.10 -11.15 -1.36
CA VAL A 90 2.32 -11.87 -1.74
C VAL A 90 3.14 -12.34 -0.54
N ALA A 91 3.07 -11.62 0.58
CA ALA A 91 3.70 -11.95 1.84
C ALA A 91 2.93 -11.31 3.00
N GLY A 92 2.98 -11.91 4.17
CA GLY A 92 2.34 -11.41 5.39
C GLY A 92 3.27 -11.54 6.60
N GLY A 93 2.87 -10.95 7.72
CA GLY A 93 3.62 -10.97 8.99
C GLY A 93 4.34 -9.66 9.32
N LEU A 94 4.12 -8.60 8.54
CA LEU A 94 4.67 -7.29 8.83
C LEU A 94 3.89 -6.62 9.97
N ARG A 95 4.58 -5.82 10.78
CA ARG A 95 3.98 -5.01 11.85
C ARG A 95 3.86 -3.55 11.42
N THR A 96 5.00 -2.88 11.24
CA THR A 96 5.10 -1.47 10.85
C THR A 96 6.16 -1.35 9.76
N PRO A 97 5.80 -1.62 8.49
CA PRO A 97 6.77 -1.59 7.42
C PRO A 97 7.47 -0.23 7.32
N ASN A 98 8.77 -0.23 7.06
CA ASN A 98 9.54 0.99 6.75
C ASN A 98 9.59 1.30 5.25
N GLY A 99 8.98 0.47 4.41
CA GLY A 99 8.92 0.65 2.97
C GLY A 99 9.36 -0.57 2.17
N LEU A 100 9.45 -0.35 0.86
CA LEU A 100 9.85 -1.34 -0.13
C LEU A 100 11.04 -0.82 -0.93
N GLY A 101 12.02 -1.70 -1.13
CA GLY A 101 13.23 -1.41 -1.91
C GLY A 101 13.47 -2.46 -2.99
N ARG A 102 14.20 -2.07 -4.04
CA ARG A 102 14.74 -3.03 -5.01
C ARG A 102 16.10 -3.50 -4.53
N GLY A 103 16.28 -4.81 -4.52
CA GLY A 103 17.59 -5.42 -4.32
C GLY A 103 18.25 -5.81 -5.65
N PRO A 104 19.41 -6.48 -5.57
CA PRO A 104 20.30 -6.76 -6.71
C PRO A 104 19.61 -7.29 -7.96
N ASP A 105 19.41 -8.56 -8.16
CA ASP A 105 18.76 -9.23 -9.30
C ASP A 105 17.29 -8.85 -9.66
N GLY A 106 16.78 -7.68 -9.24
CA GLY A 106 15.38 -7.29 -9.42
C GLY A 106 14.46 -7.81 -8.32
N SER A 107 15.02 -8.35 -7.24
CA SER A 107 14.28 -8.67 -6.01
C SER A 107 13.61 -7.45 -5.39
N ILE A 108 12.51 -7.68 -4.69
CA ILE A 108 11.82 -6.68 -3.87
C ILE A 108 12.01 -7.06 -2.41
N PHE A 109 12.52 -6.12 -1.62
CA PHE A 109 12.69 -6.25 -0.18
C PHE A 109 11.67 -5.39 0.55
N ALA A 110 11.06 -5.95 1.59
CA ALA A 110 10.27 -5.22 2.57
C ALA A 110 11.08 -5.12 3.86
N THR A 111 11.15 -3.93 4.42
CA THR A 111 11.75 -3.67 5.74
C THR A 111 10.65 -3.41 6.75
N ASP A 112 10.83 -3.87 7.98
CA ASP A 112 9.83 -3.77 9.06
C ASP A 112 10.43 -3.19 10.34
N ASN A 113 9.58 -2.69 11.23
CA ASN A 113 9.91 -2.16 12.56
C ASN A 113 9.18 -2.90 13.68
#